data_AF-A0A2S9JU59-F1
#
_entry.id   AF-A0A2S9JU59-F1
#
_cell.length_a   1.000
_cell.length_b   1.000
_cell.length_c   1.000
_cell.angle_alpha   90.00
_cell.angle_beta   90.00
_cell.angle_gamma   90.00
#
_symmetry.space_group_name_H-M   'P 1'
#
loop_
_entity.id
_entity.type
_entity.pdbx_description
1 polymer ?
#
loop_
_entity_poly.entity_id
_entity_poly.type
_entity_poly.pdbx_seq_one_letter_code
_entity_poly.pdbx_strand_id
1 'polypeptide(L)'
;MASCATNKFTFQKKMFNRLSELDIKTVIEEEKERNSKDITPVHLIGIDEGIYPNKNRYILATPRTYENKDKSSFKLETQYFYGVNDSLVKVILYQWDLAYKNDVDFFEDETYTRMFNEFQSKFDDLAIKLTKEFGQPVLKNLEQNTIIGDTFRDDLKFQRIDGLHAYLFMFGNNSNGYRQIRLAIYKE
;
A
#
# COMPACT_ATOMS: atom_id res chain seq x y z
N MET A 1 22.89 2.70 -28.37
CA MET A 1 22.91 3.05 -26.93
C MET A 1 21.54 2.74 -26.36
N ALA A 2 21.39 1.61 -25.68
CA ALA A 2 20.12 1.17 -25.11
C ALA A 2 19.82 1.98 -23.85
N SER A 3 18.81 2.85 -23.92
CA SER A 3 18.27 3.56 -22.77
C SER A 3 17.52 2.56 -21.90
N CYS A 4 18.18 2.05 -20.85
CA CYS A 4 17.53 1.32 -19.78
C CYS A 4 16.70 2.32 -18.96
N ALA A 5 15.49 2.61 -19.43
CA ALA A 5 14.44 3.27 -18.66
C ALA A 5 14.05 2.34 -17.50
N THR A 6 14.89 2.36 -16.46
CA THR A 6 14.64 1.68 -15.21
C THR A 6 13.63 2.52 -14.44
N ASN A 7 12.39 2.56 -14.91
CA ASN A 7 11.25 2.89 -14.05
C ASN A 7 11.13 1.73 -13.04
N LYS A 8 12.02 1.74 -12.04
CA LYS A 8 11.81 1.07 -10.77
C LYS A 8 10.60 1.76 -10.19
N PHE A 9 9.53 1.01 -9.94
CA PHE A 9 8.63 1.31 -8.83
C PHE A 9 9.50 1.26 -7.56
N THR A 10 10.25 2.33 -7.36
CA THR A 10 11.16 2.50 -6.25
C THR A 10 10.23 2.90 -5.14
N PHE A 11 9.95 1.98 -4.23
CA PHE A 11 9.67 2.29 -2.83
C PHE A 11 10.25 3.67 -2.52
N GLN A 12 9.40 4.69 -2.43
CA GLN A 12 9.82 6.08 -2.62
C GLN A 12 10.48 6.59 -1.34
N LYS A 13 11.67 6.05 -1.02
CA LYS A 13 12.49 6.41 0.14
C LYS A 13 12.61 7.93 0.30
N LYS A 14 12.73 8.65 -0.82
CA LYS A 14 12.75 10.12 -0.85
C LYS A 14 11.44 10.74 -0.36
N MET A 15 10.29 10.20 -0.74
CA MET A 15 8.97 10.66 -0.32
C MET A 15 8.71 10.35 1.16
N PHE A 16 9.15 9.19 1.65
CA PHE A 16 9.00 8.80 3.06
C PHE A 16 9.74 9.72 4.02
N ASN A 17 10.98 10.06 3.69
CA ASN A 17 11.78 10.95 4.52
C ASN A 17 11.26 12.40 4.53
N ARG A 18 10.42 12.79 3.56
CA ARG A 18 9.85 14.14 3.42
C ARG A 18 8.35 14.19 3.68
N LEU A 19 7.77 13.11 4.21
CA LEU A 19 6.31 12.98 4.35
C LEU A 19 5.68 14.18 5.08
N SER A 20 6.29 14.63 6.17
CA SER A 20 5.80 15.77 6.96
C SER A 20 5.81 17.12 6.26
N GLU A 21 6.53 17.24 5.14
CA GLU A 21 6.64 18.46 4.33
C GLU A 21 5.93 18.33 2.97
N LEU A 22 5.33 17.17 2.71
CA LEU A 22 4.77 16.85 1.41
C LEU A 22 3.41 17.52 1.24
N ASP A 23 3.38 18.57 0.42
CA ASP A 23 2.13 19.25 0.02
C ASP A 23 1.39 18.44 -1.05
N ILE A 24 0.06 18.36 -0.92
CA ILE A 24 -0.79 17.61 -1.85
C ILE A 24 -0.73 18.14 -3.29
N LYS A 25 -0.46 19.43 -3.52
CA LYS A 25 -0.29 19.99 -4.87
C LYS A 25 0.94 19.43 -5.55
N THR A 26 2.04 19.31 -4.82
CA THR A 26 3.27 18.68 -5.31
C THR A 26 3.00 17.22 -5.70
N VAL A 27 2.24 16.49 -4.89
CA VAL A 27 1.85 15.11 -5.20
C VAL A 27 1.01 15.04 -6.49
N ILE A 28 0.05 15.95 -6.66
CA ILE A 28 -0.78 16.01 -7.89
C ILE A 28 0.10 16.21 -9.13
N GLU A 29 1.09 17.09 -9.05
CA GLU A 29 2.04 17.34 -10.15
C GLU A 29 2.91 16.10 -10.42
N GLU A 30 3.47 15.48 -9.38
CA GLU A 30 4.28 14.27 -9.51
C GLU A 30 3.50 13.08 -10.09
N GLU A 31 2.25 12.88 -9.69
CA GLU A 31 1.39 11.81 -10.22
C GLU A 31 1.00 12.08 -11.68
N LYS A 32 0.81 13.36 -12.06
CA LYS A 32 0.56 13.74 -13.45
C LYS A 32 1.78 13.47 -14.33
N GLU A 33 2.99 13.79 -13.89
CA GLU A 33 4.24 13.48 -14.61
C GLU A 33 4.43 11.97 -14.83
N ARG A 34 3.95 11.16 -13.88
CA ARG A 34 3.97 9.69 -13.95
C ARG A 34 2.90 9.09 -14.85
N ASN A 35 1.97 9.91 -15.36
CA ASN A 35 0.78 9.48 -16.10
C ASN A 35 -0.12 8.54 -15.27
N SER A 36 -0.18 8.75 -13.97
CA SER A 36 -1.10 8.04 -13.09
C SER A 36 -2.54 8.44 -13.39
N LYS A 37 -3.47 7.49 -13.28
CA LYS A 37 -4.89 7.76 -13.50
C LYS A 37 -5.51 8.26 -12.20
N ASP A 38 -6.01 9.50 -12.20
CA ASP A 38 -6.79 10.03 -11.07
C ASP A 38 -8.14 9.31 -10.98
N ILE A 39 -8.37 8.65 -9.85
CA ILE A 39 -9.61 7.95 -9.49
C ILE A 39 -10.15 8.46 -8.15
N THR A 40 -9.85 9.72 -7.81
CA THR A 40 -10.28 10.37 -6.58
C THR A 40 -11.80 10.29 -6.43
N PRO A 41 -12.31 9.77 -5.30
CA PRO A 41 -13.75 9.66 -5.07
C PRO A 41 -14.37 11.04 -4.82
N VAL A 42 -15.64 11.18 -5.20
CA VAL A 42 -16.43 12.41 -4.99
C VAL A 42 -17.00 12.52 -3.58
N HIS A 43 -17.00 11.43 -2.83
CA HIS A 43 -17.51 11.36 -1.46
C HIS A 43 -16.35 11.20 -0.46
N LEU A 44 -16.60 11.58 0.80
CA LEU A 44 -15.61 11.49 1.86
C LEU A 44 -15.21 10.04 2.11
N ILE A 45 -13.91 9.76 2.02
CA ILE A 45 -13.31 8.50 2.44
C ILE A 45 -12.43 8.77 3.67
N GLY A 46 -12.75 8.06 4.76
CA GLY A 46 -11.94 8.06 5.97
C GLY A 46 -10.85 6.98 5.94
N ILE A 47 -9.95 7.05 6.92
CA ILE A 47 -8.98 6.00 7.21
C ILE A 47 -9.23 5.48 8.63
N ASP A 48 -9.19 4.17 8.79
CA ASP A 48 -9.46 3.51 10.07
C ASP A 48 -8.33 3.77 11.09
N GLU A 49 -8.70 3.93 12.37
CA GLU A 49 -7.74 4.19 13.45
C GLU A 49 -6.74 3.04 13.66
N GLY A 50 -7.13 1.81 13.31
CA GLY A 50 -6.25 0.64 13.31
C GLY A 50 -5.15 0.71 12.26
N ILE A 51 -5.36 1.48 11.18
CA ILE A 51 -4.38 1.73 10.11
C ILE A 51 -3.56 2.99 10.42
N TYR A 52 -4.25 4.08 10.78
CA TYR A 52 -3.64 5.35 11.15
C TYR A 52 -4.30 5.89 12.44
N PRO A 53 -3.61 5.84 13.59
CA PRO A 53 -4.21 6.25 14.87
C PRO A 53 -4.62 7.72 14.96
N ASN A 54 -4.08 8.58 14.08
CA ASN A 54 -4.33 10.02 14.07
C ASN A 54 -4.22 10.68 15.47
N LYS A 55 -3.13 10.40 16.21
CA LYS A 55 -2.92 10.90 17.59
C LYS A 55 -3.07 12.41 17.73
N ASN A 56 -2.70 13.15 16.70
CA ASN A 56 -2.77 14.61 16.63
C ASN A 56 -4.15 15.15 16.20
N ARG A 57 -5.12 14.26 15.96
CA ARG A 57 -6.52 14.57 15.62
C ARG A 57 -6.66 15.52 14.43
N TYR A 58 -5.88 15.28 13.38
CA TYR A 58 -5.98 16.05 12.14
C TYR A 58 -7.37 15.86 11.52
N ILE A 59 -7.94 16.95 11.00
CA ILE A 59 -9.12 16.92 10.14
C ILE A 59 -8.63 16.59 8.73
N LEU A 60 -8.94 15.38 8.26
CA LEU A 60 -8.48 14.89 6.97
C LEU A 60 -9.51 15.21 5.87
N ALA A 61 -9.01 15.63 4.72
CA ALA A 61 -9.82 15.78 3.51
C ALA A 61 -10.10 14.42 2.86
N THR A 62 -10.95 14.42 1.84
CA THR A 62 -11.07 13.26 0.94
C THR A 62 -9.71 13.03 0.26
N PRO A 63 -9.14 11.81 0.33
CA PRO A 63 -7.80 11.55 -0.17
C PRO A 63 -7.75 11.69 -1.69
N ARG A 64 -6.64 12.22 -2.20
CA ARG A 64 -6.34 12.10 -3.64
C ARG A 64 -5.94 10.67 -3.92
N THR A 65 -6.63 10.03 -4.86
CA THR A 65 -6.43 8.61 -5.15
C THR A 65 -6.00 8.43 -6.60
N TYR A 66 -4.90 7.71 -6.79
CA TYR A 66 -4.33 7.45 -8.10
C TYR A 66 -4.15 5.97 -8.34
N GLU A 67 -4.42 5.56 -9.56
CA GLU A 67 -4.25 4.19 -10.04
C GLU A 67 -3.07 4.13 -11.01
N ASN A 68 -2.20 3.16 -10.77
CA ASN A 68 -1.05 2.85 -11.60
C ASN A 68 -1.03 1.36 -11.96
N LYS A 69 -0.62 1.04 -13.18
CA LYS A 69 -0.24 -0.33 -13.52
C LYS A 69 1.14 -0.59 -12.92
N ASP A 70 1.22 -1.49 -11.96
CA ASP A 70 2.52 -2.00 -11.51
C ASP A 70 3.07 -2.92 -12.62
N LYS A 71 4.39 -3.07 -12.72
CA LYS A 71 5.01 -3.93 -13.76
C LYS A 71 4.66 -5.42 -13.57
N SER A 72 4.20 -5.78 -12.38
CA SER A 72 3.66 -7.08 -12.02
C SER A 72 2.18 -7.22 -12.43
N SER A 73 1.55 -8.39 -12.26
CA SER A 73 0.10 -8.61 -12.49
C SER A 73 -0.84 -7.79 -11.59
N PHE A 74 -0.35 -6.71 -10.97
CA PHE A 74 -1.03 -5.93 -9.96
C PHE A 74 -1.41 -4.54 -10.48
N LYS A 75 -2.60 -4.11 -10.07
CA LYS A 75 -3.01 -2.71 -10.04
C LYS A 75 -2.58 -2.13 -8.69
N LEU A 76 -1.93 -0.97 -8.73
CA LEU A 76 -1.55 -0.22 -7.54
C LEU A 76 -2.47 1.00 -7.41
N GLU A 77 -3.23 1.05 -6.33
CA GLU A 77 -3.92 2.26 -5.89
C GLU A 77 -3.12 2.95 -4.80
N THR A 78 -2.91 4.26 -4.93
CA THR A 78 -2.23 5.09 -3.93
C THR A 78 -3.16 6.20 -3.48
N GLN A 79 -3.43 6.23 -2.18
CA GLN A 79 -4.27 7.23 -1.53
C GLN A 79 -3.41 8.14 -0.67
N TYR A 80 -3.54 9.45 -0.89
CA TYR A 80 -2.85 10.48 -0.14
C TYR A 80 -3.85 11.20 0.75
N PHE A 81 -3.84 10.89 2.05
CA PHE A 81 -4.66 11.57 3.06
C PHE A 81 -3.91 12.80 3.56
N TYR A 82 -4.56 13.96 3.52
CA TYR A 82 -3.94 15.25 3.85
C TYR A 82 -4.82 16.08 4.76
N GLY A 83 -4.19 16.95 5.55
CA GLY A 83 -4.88 17.87 6.43
C GLY A 83 -5.64 18.94 5.66
N VAL A 84 -6.88 19.20 6.02
CA VAL A 84 -7.69 20.28 5.41
C VAL A 84 -7.03 21.66 5.65
N ASN A 85 -6.40 21.83 6.82
CA ASN A 85 -5.90 23.13 7.26
C ASN A 85 -4.54 23.51 6.65
N ASP A 86 -3.66 22.53 6.40
CA ASP A 86 -2.28 22.76 5.97
C ASP A 86 -1.97 22.16 4.60
N SER A 87 -2.88 21.38 4.01
CA SER A 87 -2.69 20.66 2.73
C SER A 87 -1.53 19.66 2.74
N LEU A 88 -0.97 19.35 3.91
CA LEU A 88 0.16 18.45 4.05
C LEU A 88 -0.33 17.01 4.16
N VAL A 89 0.32 16.11 3.44
CA VAL A 89 0.07 14.67 3.49
C VAL A 89 0.41 14.15 4.89
N LYS A 90 -0.55 13.46 5.49
CA LYS A 90 -0.42 12.82 6.81
C LYS A 90 -0.21 11.32 6.69
N VAL A 91 -0.84 10.70 5.68
CA VAL A 91 -0.75 9.27 5.41
C VAL A 91 -0.71 9.01 3.92
N ILE A 92 0.13 8.08 3.51
CA ILE A 92 0.09 7.47 2.19
C ILE A 92 -0.30 6.02 2.36
N LEU A 93 -1.42 5.63 1.75
CA LEU A 93 -1.90 4.27 1.75
C LEU A 93 -1.77 3.68 0.34
N TYR A 94 -0.96 2.65 0.23
CA TYR A 94 -0.82 1.86 -0.99
C TYR A 94 -1.69 0.62 -0.88
N GLN A 95 -2.34 0.24 -1.98
CA GLN A 95 -3.09 -1.00 -2.11
C GLN A 95 -2.71 -1.69 -3.41
N TRP A 96 -2.36 -2.97 -3.31
CA TRP A 96 -2.12 -3.83 -4.46
C TRP A 96 -3.25 -4.85 -4.57
N ASP A 97 -3.92 -4.81 -5.71
CA ASP A 97 -4.93 -5.77 -6.16
C ASP A 97 -4.51 -6.38 -7.49
N LEU A 98 -5.12 -7.48 -7.91
CA LEU A 98 -4.87 -8.03 -9.24
C LEU A 98 -5.41 -7.11 -10.34
N ALA A 99 -4.62 -6.93 -11.40
CA ALA A 99 -4.99 -6.11 -12.55
C ALA A 99 -6.02 -6.79 -13.46
N TYR A 100 -6.11 -8.11 -13.42
CA TYR A 100 -7.04 -8.90 -14.23
C TYR A 100 -7.91 -9.75 -13.30
N LYS A 101 -9.20 -9.43 -13.23
CA LYS A 101 -10.24 -10.41 -12.94
C LYS A 101 -10.88 -10.74 -14.29
N ASN A 102 -10.43 -11.80 -14.95
CA ASN A 102 -11.25 -12.34 -16.02
C ASN A 102 -12.44 -13.01 -15.32
N ASP A 103 -13.67 -12.58 -15.62
CA ASP A 103 -14.92 -13.18 -15.14
C ASP A 103 -15.11 -14.66 -15.62
N VAL A 104 -14.09 -15.24 -16.25
CA VAL A 104 -14.11 -16.57 -16.88
C VAL A 104 -13.34 -17.62 -16.07
N ASP A 105 -12.53 -17.23 -15.08
CA ASP A 105 -11.73 -18.18 -14.28
C ASP A 105 -12.55 -18.77 -13.11
N PHE A 106 -13.64 -19.48 -13.46
CA PHE A 106 -14.40 -20.30 -12.53
C PHE A 106 -13.76 -21.67 -12.26
N PHE A 107 -12.59 -21.98 -12.85
CA PHE A 107 -11.93 -23.28 -12.68
C PHE A 107 -10.39 -23.13 -12.74
N GLU A 108 -9.72 -23.55 -11.66
CA GLU A 108 -8.45 -24.31 -11.59
C GLU A 108 -7.60 -23.92 -10.37
N ASP A 109 -7.30 -24.91 -9.52
CA ASP A 109 -6.43 -24.80 -8.34
C ASP A 109 -5.02 -24.25 -8.67
N GLU A 110 -4.56 -24.44 -9.92
CA GLU A 110 -3.30 -23.92 -10.42
C GLU A 110 -3.29 -22.38 -10.52
N THR A 111 -4.41 -21.77 -10.91
CA THR A 111 -4.57 -20.31 -10.99
C THR A 111 -4.54 -19.68 -9.60
N TYR A 112 -5.21 -20.31 -8.62
CA TYR A 112 -5.17 -19.87 -7.22
C TYR A 112 -3.78 -20.00 -6.61
N THR A 113 -3.08 -21.10 -6.89
CA THR A 113 -1.72 -21.34 -6.41
C THR A 113 -0.74 -20.30 -6.98
N ARG A 114 -0.87 -19.96 -8.26
CA ARG A 114 -0.05 -18.92 -8.88
C ARG A 114 -0.34 -17.55 -8.29
N MET A 115 -1.61 -17.17 -8.15
CA MET A 115 -2.02 -15.91 -7.53
C MET A 115 -1.49 -15.80 -6.09
N PHE A 116 -1.62 -16.88 -5.31
CA PHE A 116 -1.05 -16.98 -3.97
C PHE A 116 0.44 -16.65 -3.97
N ASN A 117 1.22 -17.29 -4.84
CA ASN A 117 2.66 -17.08 -4.92
C ASN A 117 3.03 -15.66 -5.34
N GLU A 118 2.28 -15.06 -6.28
CA GLU A 118 2.50 -13.67 -6.72
C GLU A 118 2.25 -12.67 -5.56
N PHE A 119 1.16 -12.85 -4.80
CA PHE A 119 0.88 -12.02 -3.63
C PHE A 119 1.91 -12.24 -2.51
N GLN A 120 2.24 -13.49 -2.19
CA GLN A 120 3.20 -13.80 -1.15
C GLN A 120 4.58 -13.21 -1.49
N SER A 121 5.05 -13.39 -2.73
CA SER A 121 6.30 -12.81 -3.19
C SER A 121 6.29 -11.28 -3.10
N LYS A 122 5.18 -10.62 -3.46
CA LYS A 122 5.05 -9.17 -3.33
C LYS A 122 5.09 -8.71 -1.87
N PHE A 123 4.39 -9.41 -0.99
CA PHE A 123 4.35 -9.11 0.44
C PHE A 123 5.73 -9.27 1.08
N ASP A 124 6.42 -10.37 0.80
CA ASP A 124 7.76 -10.66 1.31
C ASP A 124 8.78 -9.63 0.79
N ASP A 125 8.70 -9.27 -0.50
CA ASP A 125 9.54 -8.22 -1.09
C ASP A 125 9.35 -6.86 -0.40
N LEU A 126 8.10 -6.50 -0.09
CA LEU A 126 7.78 -5.28 0.64
C LEU A 126 8.31 -5.35 2.08
N ALA A 127 8.11 -6.49 2.76
CA ALA A 127 8.61 -6.72 4.10
C ALA A 127 10.15 -6.62 4.18
N ILE A 128 10.87 -7.19 3.22
CA ILE A 128 12.33 -7.08 3.12
C ILE A 128 12.76 -5.63 2.91
N LYS A 129 12.09 -4.89 2.01
CA LYS A 129 12.39 -3.46 1.78
C LYS A 129 12.13 -2.62 3.01
N LEU A 130 11.00 -2.83 3.69
CA LEU A 130 10.67 -2.16 4.94
C LEU A 130 11.68 -2.50 6.03
N THR A 131 12.09 -3.76 6.14
CA THR A 131 13.08 -4.18 7.14
C THR A 131 14.43 -3.49 6.94
N LYS A 132 14.86 -3.29 5.68
CA LYS A 132 16.09 -2.56 5.36
C LYS A 132 16.00 -1.07 5.71
N GLU A 133 14.81 -0.49 5.67
CA GLU A 133 14.60 0.96 5.78
C GLU A 133 14.11 1.41 7.16
N PHE A 134 13.42 0.53 7.89
CA PHE A 134 12.85 0.79 9.21
C PHE A 134 13.49 -0.05 10.32
N GLY A 135 14.27 -1.07 9.98
CA GLY A 135 14.72 -2.09 10.94
C GLY A 135 13.69 -3.20 11.11
N GLN A 136 13.85 -4.03 12.15
CA GLN A 136 12.91 -5.13 12.41
C GLN A 136 11.51 -4.61 12.78
N PRO A 137 10.44 -5.33 12.40
CA PRO A 137 9.09 -4.94 12.77
C PRO A 137 8.90 -5.01 14.29
N VAL A 138 8.20 -4.02 14.85
CA VAL A 138 7.79 -3.99 16.27
C VAL A 138 6.59 -4.91 16.54
N LEU A 139 5.84 -5.26 15.50
CA LEU A 139 4.79 -6.26 15.54
C LEU A 139 4.87 -7.14 14.30
N LYS A 140 4.82 -8.46 14.51
CA LYS A 140 4.72 -9.46 13.46
C LYS A 140 3.66 -10.48 13.84
N ASN A 141 2.53 -10.44 13.16
CA ASN A 141 1.46 -11.43 13.27
C ASN A 141 1.26 -12.07 11.89
N LEU A 142 1.54 -13.36 11.73
CA LEU A 142 1.38 -14.06 10.46
C LEU A 142 0.38 -15.20 10.67
N GLU A 143 -0.90 -14.88 10.48
CA GLU A 143 -2.00 -15.80 10.74
C GLU A 143 -2.09 -16.90 9.69
N GLN A 144 -1.65 -16.64 8.45
CA GLN A 144 -1.71 -17.63 7.37
C GLN A 144 -1.05 -18.98 7.73
N ASN A 145 -0.12 -18.98 8.70
CA ASN A 145 0.59 -20.17 9.17
C ASN A 145 -0.07 -20.87 10.37
N THR A 146 -1.13 -20.32 10.95
CA THR A 146 -1.66 -20.72 12.27
C THR A 146 -3.15 -21.03 12.30
N ILE A 147 -3.95 -20.62 11.31
CA ILE A 147 -5.42 -20.83 11.33
C ILE A 147 -5.87 -22.06 10.52
N ILE A 148 -6.85 -22.78 11.07
CA ILE A 148 -7.72 -23.76 10.37
C ILE A 148 -8.97 -23.01 9.85
N GLY A 149 -8.76 -21.83 9.26
CA GLY A 149 -9.82 -20.92 8.85
C GLY A 149 -9.62 -20.44 7.42
N ASP A 150 -10.73 -20.10 6.78
CA ASP A 150 -10.73 -19.69 5.37
C ASP A 150 -10.10 -18.32 5.20
N THR A 151 -10.28 -17.40 6.14
CA THR A 151 -9.76 -16.03 6.08
C THR A 151 -8.59 -15.82 7.03
N PHE A 152 -7.59 -15.05 6.60
CA PHE A 152 -6.44 -14.69 7.44
C PHE A 152 -6.06 -13.21 7.26
N ARG A 153 -5.32 -12.69 8.24
CA ARG A 153 -4.65 -11.41 8.16
C ARG A 153 -3.20 -11.53 8.61
N ASP A 154 -2.29 -11.15 7.73
CA ASP A 154 -0.87 -11.01 8.08
C ASP A 154 -0.56 -9.53 8.30
N ASP A 155 0.11 -9.22 9.41
CA ASP A 155 0.41 -7.86 9.86
C ASP A 155 1.89 -7.70 10.22
N LEU A 156 2.51 -6.66 9.67
CA LEU A 156 3.86 -6.20 10.00
C LEU A 156 3.82 -4.71 10.29
N LYS A 157 4.09 -4.31 11.55
CA LYS A 157 4.23 -2.89 11.92
C LYS A 157 5.69 -2.56 12.16
N PHE A 158 6.12 -1.44 11.62
CA PHE A 158 7.47 -0.91 11.74
C PHE A 158 7.42 0.49 12.33
N GLN A 159 8.43 0.81 13.13
CA GLN A 159 8.60 2.12 13.73
C GLN A 159 10.07 2.52 13.66
N ARG A 160 10.34 3.67 13.05
CA ARG A 160 11.65 4.31 13.08
C ARG A 160 11.76 5.27 14.26
N ILE A 161 13.01 5.53 14.66
CA ILE A 161 13.34 6.45 15.75
C ILE A 161 12.93 7.91 15.47
N ASP A 162 12.78 8.29 14.20
CA ASP A 162 12.38 9.63 13.77
C ASP A 162 10.86 9.85 13.71
N GLY A 163 10.08 8.89 14.25
CA GLY A 163 8.61 8.95 14.30
C GLY A 163 7.93 8.52 13.00
N LEU A 164 8.66 8.01 12.01
CA LEU A 164 8.06 7.43 10.82
C LEU A 164 7.60 5.99 11.09
N HIS A 165 6.35 5.70 10.73
CA HIS A 165 5.72 4.41 10.88
C HIS A 165 5.38 3.81 9.52
N ALA A 166 5.45 2.48 9.45
CA ALA A 166 4.93 1.73 8.33
C ALA A 166 4.08 0.57 8.84
N TYR A 167 2.93 0.36 8.22
CA TYR A 167 2.07 -0.77 8.51
C TYR A 167 1.75 -1.51 7.22
N LEU A 168 2.40 -2.65 7.04
CA LEU A 168 2.17 -3.58 5.93
C LEU A 168 1.23 -4.68 6.41
N PHE A 169 0.16 -4.93 5.67
CA PHE A 169 -0.76 -6.01 5.98
C PHE A 169 -1.35 -6.63 4.72
N MET A 170 -1.66 -7.91 4.82
CA MET A 170 -2.29 -8.68 3.75
C MET A 170 -3.54 -9.35 4.31
N PHE A 171 -4.66 -9.17 3.61
CA PHE A 171 -5.85 -9.98 3.84
C PHE A 171 -5.90 -11.06 2.78
N GLY A 172 -6.40 -12.22 3.16
CA GLY A 172 -6.83 -13.18 2.16
C GLY A 172 -7.85 -14.17 2.65
N ASN A 173 -8.39 -14.91 1.68
CA ASN A 173 -9.28 -16.02 1.89
C ASN A 173 -8.78 -17.20 1.04
N ASN A 174 -8.37 -18.27 1.70
CA ASN A 174 -7.81 -19.47 1.09
C ASN A 174 -8.87 -20.28 0.32
N SER A 175 -10.16 -20.16 0.66
CA SER A 175 -11.25 -20.89 0.02
C SER A 175 -11.69 -20.31 -1.33
N ASN A 176 -11.41 -19.02 -1.58
CA ASN A 176 -11.77 -18.38 -2.87
C ASN A 176 -10.60 -17.63 -3.52
N GLY A 177 -9.38 -17.78 -2.97
CA GLY A 177 -8.16 -17.16 -3.49
C GLY A 177 -8.12 -15.63 -3.40
N TYR A 178 -9.08 -14.99 -2.74
CA TYR A 178 -9.07 -13.53 -2.56
C TYR A 178 -7.84 -13.13 -1.76
N ARG A 179 -7.10 -12.13 -2.25
CA ARG A 179 -5.96 -11.53 -1.56
C ARG A 179 -5.88 -10.04 -1.86
N GLN A 180 -5.41 -9.27 -0.90
CA GLN A 180 -5.14 -7.84 -1.05
C GLN A 180 -4.00 -7.45 -0.12
N ILE A 181 -3.02 -6.68 -0.63
CA ILE A 181 -1.92 -6.14 0.18
C ILE A 181 -2.15 -4.64 0.35
N ARG A 182 -1.96 -4.15 1.57
CA ARG A 182 -1.98 -2.73 1.90
C ARG A 182 -0.74 -2.33 2.67
N LEU A 183 -0.26 -1.12 2.39
CA LEU A 183 0.86 -0.51 3.11
C LEU A 183 0.50 0.93 3.44
N ALA A 184 0.38 1.24 4.73
CA ALA A 184 0.27 2.61 5.22
C ALA A 184 1.65 3.13 5.64
N ILE A 185 1.99 4.34 5.21
CA ILE A 185 3.17 5.08 5.66
C ILE A 185 2.69 6.41 6.24
N TYR A 186 3.06 6.69 7.49
CA TYR A 186 2.65 7.89 8.20
C TYR A 186 3.70 8.33 9.22
N LYS A 187 3.64 9.59 9.63
CA LYS A 187 4.50 10.13 10.69
C LYS A 187 3.63 10.57 11.87
N GLU A 188 4.03 10.19 13.08
CA GLU A 188 3.39 10.62 14.33
C GLU A 188 4.12 11.80 14.98
#